data_AF-R7ADC3-F1
#
_entry.id   AF-R7ADC3-F1
#
_cell.length_a   1.000
_cell.length_b   1.000
_cell.length_c   1.000
_cell.angle_alpha   90.00
_cell.angle_beta   90.00
_cell.angle_gamma   90.00
#
_symmetry.space_group_name_H-M   'P 1'
#
loop_
_entity.id
_entity.type
_entity.pdbx_description
1 polymer ?
#
loop_
_entity_poly.entity_id
_entity_poly.type
_entity_poly.pdbx_seq_one_letter_code
_entity_poly.pdbx_strand_id
1 'polypeptide(L)'
;MSKKPIALIIMDGFGINPDTYGNAIKAAATPYLDSYFANCPNTTIGASGMCVGLPDGQMGNSEVGHTNIGAGRIVYQELTRITKSIQDGDFFTNEALTGAVENCKKNGSALHLMGLLSSGGVHSHNSAACPATTPTCMVCWSLQSVQV
;
A
#
# COMPACT_ATOMS: atom_id res chain seq x y z
N MET A 1 8.76 40.51 18.88
CA MET A 1 9.19 40.12 17.52
C MET A 1 8.09 39.32 16.85
N SER A 2 7.75 39.65 15.60
CA SER A 2 6.83 38.83 14.80
C SER A 2 7.50 37.48 14.48
N LYS A 3 6.78 36.37 14.62
CA LYS A 3 7.30 35.04 14.26
C LYS A 3 7.42 34.96 12.74
N LYS A 4 8.58 34.50 12.24
CA LYS A 4 8.75 34.17 10.81
C LYS A 4 8.06 32.83 10.54
N PRO A 5 7.04 32.76 9.68
CA PRO A 5 6.34 31.51 9.41
C PRO A 5 7.22 30.58 8.56
N ILE A 6 7.09 29.28 8.83
CA ILE A 6 7.62 28.21 7.99
C ILE A 6 6.41 27.41 7.52
N ALA A 7 6.28 27.21 6.21
CA ALA A 7 5.16 26.51 5.61
C ALA A 7 5.67 25.34 4.75
N LEU A 8 5.02 24.19 4.90
CA LEU A 8 5.13 23.06 3.98
C LEU A 8 3.93 23.11 3.04
N ILE A 9 4.18 23.22 1.73
CA ILE A 9 3.14 23.29 0.71
C ILE A 9 3.21 22.00 -0.11
N ILE A 10 2.11 21.23 -0.13
CA ILE A 10 2.01 19.95 -0.83
C ILE A 10 1.11 20.14 -2.05
N MET A 11 1.65 19.91 -3.24
CA MET A 11 0.89 19.88 -4.50
C MET A 11 0.54 18.42 -4.82
N ASP A 12 -0.65 17.97 -4.43
CA ASP A 12 -1.05 16.57 -4.61
C ASP A 12 -1.13 16.19 -6.10
N GLY A 13 -0.59 15.02 -6.45
CA GLY A 13 -0.48 14.55 -7.83
C GLY A 13 0.53 15.32 -8.71
N PHE A 14 1.36 16.21 -8.16
CA PHE A 14 2.36 16.96 -8.93
C PHE A 14 3.71 16.20 -9.01
N GLY A 15 3.94 15.49 -10.12
CA GLY A 15 5.15 14.71 -10.36
C GLY A 15 6.04 15.27 -11.48
N ILE A 16 7.30 14.82 -11.53
CA ILE A 16 8.22 15.13 -12.63
C ILE A 16 8.17 13.97 -13.63
N ASN A 17 7.72 14.26 -14.85
CA ASN A 17 7.75 13.33 -15.98
C ASN A 17 8.47 14.01 -17.16
N PRO A 18 9.52 13.38 -17.75
CA PRO A 18 10.21 13.93 -18.92
C PRO A 18 9.36 13.92 -20.19
N ASP A 19 8.36 13.05 -20.28
CA ASP A 19 7.44 13.02 -21.41
C ASP A 19 6.50 14.23 -21.38
N THR A 20 6.25 14.80 -22.56
CA THR A 20 5.33 15.93 -22.76
C THR A 20 3.95 15.48 -23.20
N TYR A 21 3.82 14.27 -23.76
CA TYR A 21 2.53 13.75 -24.20
C TYR A 21 1.64 13.44 -22.99
N GLY A 22 0.44 14.03 -22.96
CA GLY A 22 -0.51 13.87 -21.84
C GLY A 22 -0.05 14.50 -20.52
N ASN A 23 1.04 15.29 -20.51
CA ASN A 23 1.59 15.87 -19.30
C ASN A 23 1.01 17.26 -19.02
N ALA A 24 -0.02 17.30 -18.17
CA ALA A 24 -0.69 18.55 -17.79
C ALA A 24 0.25 19.55 -17.09
N ILE A 25 1.25 19.07 -16.34
CA ILE A 25 2.20 19.94 -15.62
C ILE A 25 3.10 20.68 -16.61
N LYS A 26 3.61 19.98 -17.64
CA LYS A 26 4.42 20.60 -18.70
C LYS A 26 3.61 21.49 -19.63
N ALA A 27 2.32 21.21 -19.83
CA ALA A 27 1.43 22.00 -20.68
C ALA A 27 0.89 23.26 -19.98
N ALA A 28 0.90 23.30 -18.65
CA ALA A 28 0.40 24.43 -17.88
C ALA A 28 1.38 25.62 -17.88
N ALA A 29 0.84 26.84 -17.80
CA ALA A 29 1.64 28.04 -17.54
C ALA A 29 1.87 28.19 -16.04
N THR A 30 3.09 27.95 -15.57
CA THR A 30 3.45 27.92 -14.14
C THR A 30 4.52 28.96 -13.75
N PRO A 31 4.37 30.25 -14.12
CA PRO A 31 5.45 31.23 -14.04
C PRO A 31 6.04 31.41 -12.63
N TYR A 32 5.21 31.29 -11.58
CA TYR A 32 5.67 31.38 -10.20
C TYR A 32 6.45 30.14 -9.77
N LEU A 33 5.96 28.93 -10.06
CA LEU A 33 6.69 27.69 -9.77
C LEU A 33 8.01 27.64 -10.55
N ASP A 34 7.98 28.04 -11.82
CA ASP A 34 9.17 28.12 -12.68
C ASP A 34 10.21 29.07 -12.07
N SER A 35 9.75 30.23 -11.56
CA SER A 35 10.64 31.17 -10.87
C SER A 35 11.25 30.60 -9.60
N TYR A 36 10.50 29.80 -8.82
CA TYR A 36 11.02 29.17 -7.61
C TYR A 36 12.02 28.06 -7.94
N PHE A 37 11.73 27.21 -8.93
CA PHE A 37 12.65 26.17 -9.36
C PHE A 37 13.94 26.73 -9.99
N ALA A 38 13.89 27.90 -10.63
CA ALA A 38 15.07 28.55 -11.19
C ALA A 38 15.94 29.26 -10.14
N ASN A 39 15.32 29.90 -9.15
CA ASN A 39 16.02 30.83 -8.23
C ASN A 39 16.20 30.31 -6.80
N CYS A 40 15.61 29.17 -6.44
CA CYS A 40 15.72 28.58 -5.11
C CYS A 40 16.34 27.18 -5.16
N PRO A 41 17.07 26.75 -4.11
CA PRO A 41 17.56 25.38 -4.00
C PRO A 41 16.40 24.39 -4.10
N ASN A 42 16.53 23.40 -4.98
CA ASN A 42 15.54 22.36 -5.20
C ASN A 42 16.22 21.02 -5.40
N THR A 43 15.48 19.95 -5.13
CA THR A 43 15.90 18.57 -5.31
C THR A 43 14.67 17.70 -5.58
N THR A 44 14.90 16.47 -6.04
CA THR A 44 13.87 15.47 -6.29
C THR A 44 13.92 14.37 -5.24
N ILE A 45 12.77 13.85 -4.83
CA ILE A 45 12.65 12.79 -3.83
C ILE A 45 11.84 11.61 -4.38
N GLY A 46 12.13 10.41 -3.88
CA GLY A 46 11.33 9.22 -4.18
C GLY A 46 10.01 9.24 -3.41
N ALA A 47 8.89 9.23 -4.12
CA ALA A 47 7.54 9.28 -3.56
C ALA A 47 6.70 8.02 -3.87
N SER A 48 7.35 6.92 -4.27
CA SER A 48 6.72 5.65 -4.64
C SER A 48 7.62 4.47 -4.30
N GLY A 49 7.06 3.25 -4.38
CA GLY A 49 7.78 2.01 -4.08
C GLY A 49 8.43 1.99 -2.70
N MET A 50 9.63 1.40 -2.64
CA MET A 50 10.35 1.16 -1.38
C MET A 50 10.74 2.45 -0.66
N CYS A 51 10.85 3.58 -1.37
CA CYS A 51 11.14 4.90 -0.76
C CYS A 51 10.05 5.35 0.22
N VAL A 52 8.82 4.83 0.09
CA VAL A 52 7.68 5.18 0.94
C VAL A 52 7.03 3.97 1.62
N GLY A 53 7.73 2.83 1.62
CA GLY A 53 7.28 1.60 2.28
C GLY A 53 6.28 0.77 1.49
N LEU A 54 6.17 1.02 0.18
CA LEU A 54 5.40 0.19 -0.77
C LEU A 54 6.31 -0.82 -1.48
N PRO A 55 5.76 -1.94 -1.99
CA PRO A 55 6.45 -2.85 -2.90
C PRO A 55 7.12 -2.12 -4.07
N ASP A 56 8.23 -2.67 -4.57
CA ASP A 56 8.94 -2.07 -5.70
C ASP A 56 8.05 -1.94 -6.94
N GLY A 57 8.18 -0.80 -7.64
CA GLY A 57 7.33 -0.45 -8.79
C GLY A 57 5.90 -0.02 -8.47
N GLN A 58 5.44 -0.08 -7.21
CA GLN A 58 4.11 0.37 -6.85
C GLN A 58 4.04 1.90 -6.76
N MET A 59 3.06 2.49 -7.46
CA MET A 59 2.79 3.93 -7.43
C MET A 59 2.43 4.40 -6.01
N GLY A 60 2.92 5.58 -5.64
CA GLY A 60 2.53 6.26 -4.41
C GLY A 60 1.08 6.75 -4.44
N ASN A 61 0.55 7.10 -3.28
CA ASN A 61 -0.77 7.70 -3.14
C ASN A 61 -0.77 8.77 -2.03
N SER A 62 -1.85 9.54 -1.92
CA SER A 62 -1.96 10.64 -0.97
C SER A 62 -1.78 10.17 0.48
N GLU A 63 -2.40 9.06 0.89
CA GLU A 63 -2.30 8.56 2.26
C GLU A 63 -0.85 8.20 2.61
N VAL A 64 -0.23 7.33 1.81
CA VAL A 64 1.16 6.90 1.99
C VAL A 64 2.11 8.11 2.00
N GLY A 65 1.92 9.06 1.08
CA GLY A 65 2.75 10.25 0.98
C GLY A 65 2.66 11.13 2.23
N HIS A 66 1.44 11.48 2.66
CA HIS A 66 1.24 12.33 3.83
C HIS A 66 1.72 11.66 5.12
N THR A 67 1.52 10.34 5.27
CA THR A 67 2.02 9.59 6.42
C THR A 67 3.55 9.61 6.49
N ASN A 68 4.25 9.38 5.39
CA ASN A 68 5.72 9.41 5.36
C ASN A 68 6.26 10.82 5.65
N ILE A 69 5.65 11.87 5.06
CA ILE A 69 6.02 13.27 5.30
C ILE A 69 5.85 13.63 6.79
N GLY A 70 4.70 13.30 7.37
CA GLY A 70 4.40 13.60 8.78
C GLY A 70 5.24 12.77 9.76
N ALA A 71 5.61 11.54 9.39
CA ALA A 71 6.41 10.66 10.25
C ALA A 71 7.91 10.95 10.20
N GLY A 72 8.42 11.59 9.13
CA GLY A 72 9.85 11.84 8.94
C GLY A 72 10.70 10.58 8.78
N ARG A 73 10.08 9.45 8.39
CA ARG A 73 10.71 8.14 8.17
C ARG A 73 9.87 7.30 7.21
N ILE A 74 10.47 6.24 6.67
CA ILE A 74 9.75 5.24 5.87
C ILE A 74 8.70 4.55 6.73
N VAL A 75 7.42 4.67 6.35
CA VAL A 75 6.30 4.00 7.00
C VAL A 75 5.86 2.83 6.13
N TYR A 76 6.23 1.62 6.56
CA TYR A 76 5.80 0.38 5.91
C TYR A 76 4.28 0.24 6.00
N GLN A 77 3.66 0.14 4.85
CA GLN A 77 2.22 0.00 4.75
C GLN A 77 1.76 -1.38 5.23
N GLU A 78 0.51 -1.46 5.70
CA GLU A 78 -0.10 -2.70 6.17
C GLU A 78 0.03 -3.84 5.15
N LEU A 79 -0.06 -3.54 3.84
CA LEU A 79 0.15 -4.55 2.80
C LEU A 79 1.56 -5.15 2.84
N THR A 80 2.60 -4.32 2.94
CA THR A 80 3.99 -4.77 3.04
C THR A 80 4.21 -5.51 4.35
N ARG A 81 3.59 -5.06 5.44
CA ARG A 81 3.64 -5.70 6.76
C ARG A 81 3.01 -7.09 6.74
N ILE A 82 1.82 -7.23 6.18
CA ILE A 82 1.11 -8.51 6.04
C ILE A 82 1.89 -9.43 5.09
N THR A 83 2.35 -8.94 3.95
CA THR A 83 3.14 -9.74 2.99
C THR A 83 4.42 -10.25 3.63
N LYS A 84 5.14 -9.38 4.35
CA LYS A 84 6.33 -9.77 5.10
C LYS A 84 6.01 -10.77 6.19
N SER A 85 4.94 -10.57 6.95
CA SER A 85 4.48 -11.51 7.98
C SER A 85 4.12 -12.89 7.41
N ILE A 86 3.58 -12.95 6.19
CA ILE A 86 3.34 -14.22 5.47
C ILE A 86 4.67 -14.88 5.06
N GLN A 87 5.64 -14.09 4.58
CA GLN A 87 6.96 -14.60 4.19
C GLN A 87 7.79 -15.11 5.38
N ASP A 88 7.77 -14.35 6.48
CA ASP A 88 8.52 -14.66 7.71
C ASP A 88 7.81 -15.76 8.54
N GLY A 89 6.56 -16.09 8.22
CA GLY A 89 5.77 -17.14 8.85
C GLY A 89 4.94 -16.69 10.06
N ASP A 90 5.21 -15.50 10.61
CA ASP A 90 4.50 -14.92 11.76
C ASP A 90 2.99 -14.76 11.52
N PHE A 91 2.56 -14.66 10.26
CA PHE A 91 1.13 -14.59 9.91
C PHE A 91 0.36 -15.83 10.37
N PHE A 92 0.99 -17.01 10.30
CA PHE A 92 0.36 -18.29 10.62
C PHE A 92 0.27 -18.56 12.13
N THR A 93 0.98 -17.80 12.95
CA THR A 93 0.93 -17.87 14.42
C THR A 93 0.09 -16.76 15.04
N ASN A 94 -0.52 -15.89 14.23
CA ASN A 94 -1.36 -14.81 14.71
C ASN A 94 -2.55 -15.35 15.53
N GLU A 95 -2.62 -14.99 16.82
CA GLU A 95 -3.62 -15.50 17.76
C GLU A 95 -5.06 -15.19 17.34
N ALA A 96 -5.30 -14.05 16.68
CA ALA A 96 -6.63 -13.69 16.21
C ALA A 96 -7.07 -14.59 15.03
N LEU A 97 -6.16 -14.85 14.09
CA LEU A 97 -6.44 -15.71 12.93
C LEU A 97 -6.60 -17.18 13.35
N THR A 98 -5.66 -17.68 14.16
CA THR A 98 -5.70 -19.06 14.67
C THR A 98 -6.91 -19.27 15.58
N GLY A 99 -7.23 -18.30 16.45
CA GLY A 99 -8.42 -18.32 17.30
C GLY A 99 -9.74 -18.40 16.51
N ALA A 100 -9.84 -17.68 15.38
CA ALA A 100 -11.02 -17.74 14.52
C ALA A 100 -11.20 -19.13 13.87
N VAL A 101 -10.10 -19.73 13.40
CA VAL A 101 -10.10 -21.08 12.82
C VAL A 101 -10.46 -22.13 13.87
N GLU A 102 -9.83 -22.08 15.05
CA GLU A 102 -10.09 -23.03 16.13
C GLU A 102 -11.53 -22.91 16.68
N ASN A 103 -12.08 -21.70 16.73
CA ASN A 103 -13.49 -21.50 17.07
C ASN A 103 -14.43 -22.19 16.08
N CYS A 104 -14.16 -22.11 14.77
CA CYS A 104 -15.00 -22.77 13.76
C CYS A 104 -14.88 -24.30 13.84
N LYS A 105 -13.66 -24.82 14.03
CA LYS A 105 -13.43 -26.27 14.24
C LYS A 105 -14.17 -26.80 15.46
N LYS A 106 -14.07 -26.10 16.60
CA LYS A 106 -14.70 -26.50 17.86
C LYS A 106 -16.23 -26.58 17.75
N ASN A 107 -16.83 -25.68 16.98
CA ASN A 107 -18.28 -25.57 16.86
C ASN A 107 -18.85 -26.25 15.60
N GLY A 108 -18.01 -26.86 14.75
CA GLY A 108 -18.44 -27.46 13.49
C GLY A 108 -19.08 -26.46 12.52
N SER A 109 -18.65 -25.19 12.57
CA SER A 109 -19.23 -24.09 11.79
C SER A 109 -18.34 -23.70 10.60
N ALA A 110 -18.91 -22.91 9.68
CA ALA A 110 -18.18 -22.38 8.52
C ALA A 110 -17.34 -21.13 8.88
N LEU A 111 -16.19 -20.97 8.22
CA LEU A 111 -15.37 -19.77 8.25
C LEU A 111 -15.60 -18.97 6.96
N HIS A 112 -16.00 -17.70 7.08
CA HIS A 112 -16.22 -16.82 5.94
C HIS A 112 -15.09 -15.79 5.82
N LEU A 113 -14.40 -15.79 4.67
CA LEU A 113 -13.40 -14.79 4.32
C LEU A 113 -13.99 -13.85 3.27
N MET A 114 -13.88 -12.54 3.50
CA MET A 114 -14.41 -11.51 2.61
C MET A 114 -13.34 -10.47 2.35
N GLY A 115 -13.21 -10.04 1.10
CA GLY A 115 -12.25 -9.03 0.69
C GLY A 115 -12.41 -8.67 -0.78
N LEU A 116 -11.87 -7.51 -1.16
CA LEU A 116 -11.84 -7.09 -2.56
C LEU A 116 -10.90 -8.04 -3.33
N LEU A 117 -11.35 -8.63 -4.44
CA LEU A 117 -10.56 -9.62 -5.19
C LEU A 117 -9.87 -8.95 -6.38
N SER A 118 -8.75 -8.26 -6.13
CA SER A 118 -7.95 -7.63 -7.19
C SER A 118 -6.45 -7.67 -6.86
N SER A 119 -5.62 -7.43 -7.88
CA SER A 119 -4.17 -7.24 -7.74
C SER A 119 -3.78 -5.78 -7.54
N GLY A 120 -4.74 -4.89 -7.24
CA GLY A 120 -4.50 -3.45 -7.15
C GLY A 120 -3.64 -3.03 -5.95
N GLY A 121 -3.60 -3.81 -4.86
CA GLY A 121 -2.71 -3.56 -3.73
C GLY A 121 -3.03 -2.30 -2.91
N VAL A 122 -4.19 -1.67 -3.15
CA VAL A 122 -4.64 -0.47 -2.41
C VAL A 122 -5.49 -0.86 -1.19
N HIS A 123 -6.49 -1.73 -1.38
CA HIS A 123 -7.39 -2.18 -0.32
C HIS A 123 -7.28 -3.67 0.00
N SER A 124 -6.68 -4.45 -0.90
CA SER A 124 -6.48 -5.88 -0.77
C SER A 124 -5.46 -6.35 -1.80
N HIS A 125 -4.99 -7.58 -1.64
CA HIS A 125 -4.16 -8.25 -2.63
C HIS A 125 -4.55 -9.72 -2.71
N ASN A 126 -4.85 -10.21 -3.92
CA ASN A 126 -5.35 -11.59 -4.10
C ASN A 126 -4.38 -12.67 -3.56
N SER A 127 -3.07 -12.40 -3.60
CA SER A 127 -2.04 -13.31 -3.05
C SER A 127 -2.13 -13.49 -1.53
N ALA A 128 -2.73 -12.56 -0.79
CA ALA A 128 -2.94 -12.68 0.66
C ALA A 128 -4.16 -13.55 1.00
N ALA A 129 -5.18 -13.56 0.13
CA ALA A 129 -6.38 -14.37 0.30
C ALA A 129 -6.18 -15.82 -0.19
N CYS A 130 -5.30 -16.03 -1.15
CA CYS A 130 -5.02 -17.36 -1.70
C CYS A 130 -3.52 -17.50 -2.01
N PRO A 131 -2.70 -17.94 -1.05
CA PRO A 131 -1.42 -18.53 -1.38
C PRO A 131 -1.76 -19.86 -2.07
N ALA A 132 -1.64 -19.91 -3.39
CA ALA A 132 -1.85 -21.13 -4.19
C ALA A 132 -0.92 -22.31 -3.78
N THR A 133 -0.05 -22.09 -2.80
CA THR A 133 0.97 -23.01 -2.31
C THR A 133 0.70 -23.60 -0.92
N THR A 134 -0.36 -23.19 -0.20
CA THR A 134 -0.76 -23.84 1.06
C THR A 134 -1.89 -24.85 0.84
N PRO A 135 -1.70 -26.15 1.16
CA PRO A 135 -2.72 -27.19 0.99
C PRO A 135 -4.04 -26.87 1.71
N THR A 136 -4.01 -26.02 2.73
CA THR A 136 -5.14 -25.69 3.60
C THR A 136 -6.29 -24.98 2.86
N CYS A 137 -6.01 -24.20 1.81
CA CYS A 137 -7.08 -23.51 1.06
C CYS A 137 -7.79 -24.44 0.07
N MET A 138 -7.07 -25.44 -0.47
CA MET A 138 -7.62 -26.44 -1.39
C MET A 138 -8.52 -27.46 -0.66
N VAL A 139 -8.32 -27.66 0.64
CA VAL A 139 -9.16 -28.55 1.48
C VAL A 139 -10.60 -28.04 1.61
N CYS A 140 -10.84 -26.72 1.57
CA CYS A 140 -12.20 -26.17 1.63
C CYS A 140 -12.98 -26.33 0.31
N TRP A 141 -12.29 -26.34 -0.84
CA TRP A 141 -12.97 -26.47 -2.14
C TRP A 141 -13.29 -27.94 -2.50
N SER A 142 -12.50 -28.91 -2.03
CA SER A 142 -12.75 -30.33 -2.33
C SER A 142 -13.70 -31.06 -1.37
N LEU A 143 -13.89 -30.56 -0.13
CA LEU A 143 -14.78 -31.21 0.84
C LEU A 143 -16.27 -30.91 0.61
N GLN A 144 -16.62 -29.87 -0.16
CA GLN A 144 -18.02 -29.59 -0.55
C GLN A 144 -18.45 -30.29 -1.85
N SER A 145 -17.55 -30.97 -2.56
CA SER A 145 -17.85 -31.65 -3.83
C SER A 145 -18.00 -33.18 -3.70
N VAL A 146 -17.85 -33.75 -2.50
CA VAL A 146 -17.87 -35.21 -2.25
C VAL A 146 -19.05 -35.66 -1.38
N GLN A 147 -20.00 -34.77 -1.07
CA GLN A 147 -21.25 -35.14 -0.36
C GLN A 147 -22.52 -34.53 -0.96
N VAL A 148 -22.65 -34.55 -2.29
CA VAL A 148 -23.94 -34.68 -2.99
C VAL A 148 -23.76 -35.60 -4.18
#